data_AF-A0A8J7G106-F1
#
_entry.id   AF-A0A8J7G106-F1
#
_cell.length_a   1.000
_cell.length_b   1.000
_cell.length_c   1.000
_cell.angle_alpha   90.00
_cell.angle_beta   90.00
_cell.angle_gamma   90.00
#
_symmetry.space_group_name_H-M   'P 1'
#
loop_
_entity.id
_entity.type
_entity.pdbx_description
1 polymer ?
#
loop_
_entity_poly.entity_id
_entity_poly.type
_entity_poly.pdbx_seq_one_letter_code
_entity_poly.pdbx_strand_id
1 'polypeptide(L)'
;MSNLQSLSPTEIAFVDVGVADSSSLIAQFQAGTEVHLLDASQDAIEQITQVLANRTDVSAVHLVSHGRNGALQLGGDTISDLSEYTAALKLWSNSLTADADILLYGCSVAANAAGVAFVQSLAQLTGADVAASDDLTGQGGDWNLEYQTGQVETVSMAAFSYSSTLATFTVSNTNDSGAGSLRQAILDANAAAGADTINVTATGTITLTTGQLTITDSVSINGNGITISGNNSSRVFNIDSGNIVADRTVSLDRVTITGGNAGGFDGGGIRSREILTVTNSTISNSVSRAGGGIDSNGSLSVANSTISNNSSTFGGGIVSNSELFGPITVIRNSTISGNSSGAGGGIYNFNGLLQLRNSTVTANSAPAGRGSGVISVGSDIRTEVVSSIIAGNSSSDVDFDGITNTFLSQGNNLIGTGNATGNFNQSTDQTGITNPGLAALANNGGPTQTHALQAGSAAINRGSNPNGLTTDQRGPGFARVINGTIDIGAFESSFLPNSPPTTAGIANVTVNEDAPATVINLFDAFADA
;
A
#
# COMPACT_ATOMS: atom_id res chain seq x y z
N MET A 1 -25.92 -39.64 -48.52
CA MET A 1 -26.73 -39.21 -47.37
C MET A 1 -25.75 -38.62 -46.37
N SER A 2 -25.72 -37.30 -46.27
CA SER A 2 -24.80 -36.54 -45.42
C SER A 2 -25.17 -36.75 -43.96
N ASN A 3 -24.19 -37.15 -43.14
CA ASN A 3 -24.28 -37.10 -41.69
C ASN A 3 -24.38 -35.62 -41.27
N LEU A 4 -25.60 -35.15 -41.00
CA LEU A 4 -25.80 -34.03 -40.09
C LEU A 4 -25.49 -34.54 -38.68
N GLN A 5 -24.25 -34.40 -38.25
CA GLN A 5 -24.03 -34.15 -36.83
C GLN A 5 -24.68 -32.79 -36.56
N SER A 6 -25.84 -32.81 -35.90
CA SER A 6 -26.31 -31.66 -35.14
C SER A 6 -25.16 -31.28 -34.21
N LEU A 7 -24.44 -30.20 -34.53
CA LEU A 7 -23.52 -29.60 -33.57
C LEU A 7 -24.37 -29.22 -32.36
N SER A 8 -24.03 -29.72 -31.18
CA SER A 8 -24.63 -29.23 -29.95
C SER A 8 -24.39 -27.73 -29.89
N PRO A 9 -25.39 -26.91 -29.50
CA PRO A 9 -25.18 -25.49 -29.27
C PRO A 9 -23.98 -25.23 -28.36
N THR A 10 -23.24 -24.16 -28.63
CA THR A 10 -21.96 -23.85 -27.97
C THR A 10 -22.20 -22.97 -26.74
N GLU A 11 -21.68 -23.37 -25.58
CA GLU A 11 -21.59 -22.50 -24.40
C GLU A 11 -20.22 -21.81 -24.39
N ILE A 12 -20.20 -20.51 -24.09
CA ILE A 12 -18.97 -19.71 -24.03
C ILE A 12 -18.88 -19.03 -22.67
N ALA A 13 -17.75 -19.18 -21.99
CA ALA A 13 -17.44 -18.50 -20.74
C ALA A 13 -16.37 -17.43 -20.95
N PHE A 14 -16.63 -16.25 -20.41
CA PHE A 14 -15.67 -15.17 -20.29
C PHE A 14 -15.36 -14.97 -18.81
N VAL A 15 -14.08 -15.12 -18.45
CA VAL A 15 -13.60 -14.98 -17.08
C VAL A 15 -12.72 -13.75 -17.00
N ASP A 16 -13.09 -12.81 -16.14
CA ASP A 16 -12.31 -11.61 -15.89
C ASP A 16 -10.97 -11.96 -15.22
N VAL A 17 -9.88 -11.38 -15.71
CA VAL A 17 -8.53 -11.63 -15.15
C VAL A 17 -8.33 -11.03 -13.76
N GLY A 18 -9.18 -10.09 -13.35
CA GLY A 18 -9.20 -9.52 -12.01
C GLY A 18 -9.75 -10.47 -10.94
N VAL A 19 -10.40 -11.57 -11.33
CA VAL A 19 -10.89 -12.58 -10.40
C VAL A 19 -9.72 -13.43 -9.87
N ALA A 20 -9.64 -13.54 -8.54
CA ALA A 20 -8.65 -14.38 -7.87
C ALA A 20 -8.74 -15.83 -8.39
N ASP A 21 -7.60 -16.52 -8.48
CA ASP A 21 -7.52 -17.93 -8.92
C ASP A 21 -8.48 -18.32 -10.07
N SER A 22 -8.50 -17.51 -11.12
CA SER A 22 -9.33 -17.76 -12.31
C SER A 22 -9.09 -19.15 -12.90
N SER A 23 -7.91 -19.72 -12.70
CA SER A 23 -7.57 -21.08 -13.12
C SER A 23 -8.44 -22.17 -12.48
N SER A 24 -8.78 -22.03 -11.19
CA SER A 24 -9.64 -23.01 -10.52
C SER A 24 -11.10 -22.85 -10.91
N LEU A 25 -11.55 -21.64 -11.26
CA LEU A 25 -12.88 -21.37 -11.81
C LEU A 25 -13.03 -21.93 -13.23
N ILE A 26 -12.04 -21.69 -14.10
CA ILE A 26 -12.02 -22.23 -15.47
C ILE A 26 -12.18 -23.76 -15.45
N ALA A 27 -11.56 -24.44 -14.49
CA ALA A 27 -11.63 -25.89 -14.35
C ALA A 27 -13.02 -26.45 -13.96
N GLN A 28 -13.98 -25.60 -13.58
CA GLN A 28 -15.32 -26.02 -13.16
C GLN A 28 -16.35 -25.99 -14.29
N PHE A 29 -16.03 -25.35 -15.41
CA PHE A 29 -16.92 -25.37 -16.57
C PHE A 29 -17.02 -26.78 -17.16
N GLN A 30 -18.18 -27.08 -17.75
CA GLN A 30 -18.44 -28.40 -18.31
C GLN A 30 -17.49 -28.69 -19.49
N ALA A 31 -17.20 -29.97 -19.71
CA ALA A 31 -16.40 -30.38 -20.85
C ALA A 31 -17.14 -30.02 -22.15
N GLY A 32 -16.62 -29.05 -22.89
CA GLY A 32 -17.24 -28.52 -24.11
C GLY A 32 -17.54 -27.01 -24.06
N THR A 33 -17.54 -26.39 -22.86
CA THR A 33 -17.62 -24.94 -22.74
C THR A 33 -16.32 -24.31 -23.23
N GLU A 34 -16.43 -23.35 -24.16
CA GLU A 34 -15.30 -22.58 -24.66
C GLU A 34 -14.98 -21.44 -23.69
N VAL A 35 -13.75 -21.35 -23.17
CA VAL A 35 -13.41 -20.37 -22.12
C VAL A 35 -12.39 -19.35 -22.62
N HIS A 36 -12.69 -18.07 -22.42
CA HIS A 36 -11.84 -16.92 -22.76
C HIS A 36 -11.53 -16.10 -21.51
N LEU A 37 -10.25 -15.76 -21.33
CA LEU A 37 -9.83 -14.77 -20.32
C LEU A 37 -9.89 -13.37 -20.92
N LEU A 38 -10.53 -12.44 -20.22
CA LEU A 38 -10.64 -11.05 -20.66
C LEU A 38 -9.36 -10.28 -20.35
N ASP A 39 -8.77 -9.64 -21.35
CA ASP A 39 -7.59 -8.79 -21.19
C ASP A 39 -7.97 -7.48 -20.50
N ALA A 40 -7.35 -7.18 -19.36
CA ALA A 40 -7.60 -5.95 -18.59
C ALA A 40 -7.08 -4.67 -19.26
N SER A 41 -6.41 -4.76 -20.40
CA SER A 41 -5.93 -3.61 -21.17
C SER A 41 -6.86 -3.21 -22.33
N GLN A 42 -7.95 -3.93 -22.51
CA GLN A 42 -8.91 -3.75 -23.61
C GLN A 42 -10.34 -3.72 -23.08
N ASP A 43 -11.24 -3.05 -23.78
CA ASP A 43 -12.66 -3.02 -23.42
C ASP A 43 -13.25 -4.44 -23.43
N ALA A 44 -13.81 -4.88 -22.31
CA ALA A 44 -14.30 -6.25 -22.18
C ALA A 44 -15.52 -6.54 -23.06
N ILE A 45 -16.43 -5.57 -23.23
CA ILE A 45 -17.61 -5.76 -24.07
C ILE A 45 -17.20 -5.85 -25.54
N GLU A 46 -16.22 -5.08 -25.98
CA GLU A 46 -15.65 -5.21 -27.33
C GLU A 46 -14.98 -6.57 -27.53
N GLN A 47 -14.20 -7.06 -26.57
CA GLN A 47 -13.58 -8.38 -26.63
C GLN A 47 -14.64 -9.49 -26.78
N ILE A 48 -15.67 -9.48 -25.91
CA ILE A 48 -16.78 -10.44 -25.99
C ILE A 48 -17.49 -10.34 -27.34
N THR A 49 -17.75 -9.12 -27.81
CA THR A 49 -18.40 -8.88 -29.10
C THR A 49 -17.59 -9.47 -30.25
N GLN A 50 -16.27 -9.34 -30.24
CA GLN A 50 -15.39 -9.90 -31.27
C GLN A 50 -15.40 -11.43 -31.28
N VAL A 51 -15.42 -12.08 -30.11
CA VAL A 51 -15.54 -13.54 -30.01
C VAL A 51 -16.89 -14.02 -30.54
N LEU A 52 -17.97 -13.31 -30.21
CA LEU A 52 -19.33 -13.67 -30.62
C LEU A 52 -19.61 -13.40 -32.09
N ALA A 53 -19.04 -12.35 -32.70
CA ALA A 53 -19.41 -11.85 -34.03
C ALA A 53 -19.41 -12.87 -35.19
N ASN A 54 -18.69 -13.99 -35.06
CA ASN A 54 -18.61 -15.05 -36.08
C ASN A 54 -19.37 -16.33 -35.70
N ARG A 55 -20.27 -16.26 -34.71
CA ARG A 55 -21.07 -17.38 -34.22
C ARG A 55 -22.54 -17.21 -34.62
N THR A 56 -23.30 -18.29 -34.57
CA THR A 56 -24.77 -18.29 -34.77
C THR A 56 -25.48 -19.34 -33.91
N ASP A 57 -24.73 -20.02 -33.04
CA ASP A 57 -25.09 -21.26 -32.37
C ASP A 57 -24.80 -21.21 -30.86
N VAL A 58 -24.65 -20.00 -30.29
CA VAL A 58 -24.32 -19.82 -28.88
C VAL A 58 -25.58 -19.96 -28.03
N SER A 59 -25.65 -21.01 -27.22
CA SER A 59 -26.78 -21.24 -26.30
C SER A 59 -26.59 -20.62 -24.92
N ALA A 60 -25.34 -20.38 -24.50
CA ALA A 60 -25.09 -19.72 -23.24
C ALA A 60 -23.84 -18.85 -23.27
N VAL A 61 -23.91 -17.71 -22.60
CA VAL A 61 -22.77 -16.86 -22.27
C VAL A 61 -22.61 -16.79 -20.76
N HIS A 62 -21.51 -17.31 -20.24
CA HIS A 62 -21.15 -17.20 -18.83
C HIS A 62 -20.21 -16.01 -18.65
N LEU A 63 -20.56 -15.04 -17.81
CA LEU A 63 -19.69 -13.92 -17.44
C LEU A 63 -19.27 -14.08 -15.98
N VAL A 64 -17.99 -14.37 -15.75
CA VAL A 64 -17.42 -14.55 -14.40
C VAL A 64 -16.56 -13.36 -14.06
N SER A 65 -16.96 -12.59 -13.05
CA SER A 65 -16.29 -11.37 -12.63
C SER A 65 -16.58 -11.03 -11.18
N HIS A 66 -15.84 -10.07 -10.61
CA HIS A 66 -16.36 -9.40 -9.42
C HIS A 66 -17.65 -8.63 -9.74
N GLY A 67 -18.55 -8.53 -8.77
CA GLY A 67 -19.84 -7.88 -8.89
C GLY A 67 -20.18 -7.02 -7.68
N ARG A 68 -21.18 -6.16 -7.87
CA ARG A 68 -21.95 -5.51 -6.80
C ARG A 68 -23.31 -5.11 -7.38
N ASN A 69 -24.20 -4.58 -6.55
CA ASN A 69 -25.50 -4.03 -6.97
C ASN A 69 -25.43 -3.21 -8.26
N GLY A 70 -25.99 -3.77 -9.35
CA GLY A 70 -26.09 -3.13 -10.65
C GLY A 70 -24.76 -2.92 -11.39
N ALA A 71 -23.73 -3.72 -11.09
CA ALA A 71 -22.46 -3.61 -11.79
C ALA A 71 -21.65 -4.92 -11.82
N LEU A 72 -20.87 -5.10 -12.89
CA LEU A 72 -19.83 -6.12 -13.03
C LEU A 72 -18.46 -5.45 -13.23
N GLN A 73 -17.39 -6.10 -12.82
CA GLN A 73 -16.02 -5.67 -13.13
C GLN A 73 -15.42 -6.53 -14.23
N LEU A 74 -15.35 -5.99 -15.44
CA LEU A 74 -14.92 -6.71 -16.64
C LEU A 74 -13.81 -5.92 -17.35
N GLY A 75 -12.71 -6.58 -17.66
CA GLY A 75 -11.57 -5.96 -18.35
C GLY A 75 -10.90 -4.85 -17.54
N GLY A 76 -11.03 -4.88 -16.21
CA GLY A 76 -10.55 -3.82 -15.32
C GLY A 76 -11.53 -2.67 -15.09
N ASP A 77 -12.58 -2.55 -15.89
CA ASP A 77 -13.60 -1.50 -15.79
C ASP A 77 -14.82 -1.94 -14.98
N THR A 78 -15.49 -0.97 -14.34
CA THR A 78 -16.79 -1.22 -13.70
C THR A 78 -17.92 -0.89 -14.67
N ILE A 79 -18.60 -1.93 -15.16
CA ILE A 79 -19.73 -1.80 -16.07
C ILE A 79 -21.01 -1.71 -15.25
N SER A 80 -21.51 -0.49 -15.05
CA SER A 80 -22.77 -0.21 -14.33
C SER A 80 -23.81 0.56 -15.14
N ASP A 81 -23.43 1.03 -16.33
CA ASP A 81 -24.32 1.63 -17.31
C ASP A 81 -24.07 0.96 -18.67
N LEU A 82 -25.13 0.45 -19.29
CA LEU A 82 -25.07 -0.26 -20.57
C LEU A 82 -25.33 0.66 -21.77
N SER A 83 -25.63 1.94 -21.52
CA SER A 83 -26.00 2.89 -22.57
C SER A 83 -24.90 3.04 -23.64
N GLU A 84 -23.64 3.10 -23.22
CA GLU A 84 -22.46 3.18 -24.09
C GLU A 84 -22.27 1.92 -24.96
N TYR A 85 -22.72 0.76 -24.46
CA TYR A 85 -22.55 -0.54 -25.11
C TYR A 85 -23.75 -1.00 -25.94
N THR A 86 -24.78 -0.16 -26.09
CA THR A 86 -26.04 -0.52 -26.75
C THR A 86 -25.84 -1.15 -28.13
N ALA A 87 -24.93 -0.62 -28.94
CA ALA A 87 -24.68 -1.15 -30.28
C ALA A 87 -24.01 -2.53 -30.24
N ALA A 88 -23.01 -2.71 -29.38
CA ALA A 88 -22.28 -3.95 -29.22
C ALA A 88 -23.17 -5.07 -28.65
N LEU A 89 -23.92 -4.80 -27.59
CA LEU A 89 -24.81 -5.76 -26.94
C LEU A 89 -25.94 -6.23 -27.87
N LYS A 90 -26.47 -5.34 -28.71
CA LYS A 90 -27.45 -5.73 -29.74
C LYS A 90 -26.86 -6.66 -30.80
N LEU A 91 -25.57 -6.54 -31.12
CA LEU A 91 -24.91 -7.44 -32.07
C LEU A 91 -24.78 -8.87 -31.51
N TRP A 92 -24.75 -9.04 -30.18
CA TRP A 92 -24.70 -10.37 -29.57
C TRP A 92 -25.90 -11.21 -29.99
N SER A 93 -27.09 -10.62 -30.14
CA SER A 93 -28.31 -11.31 -30.58
C SER A 93 -28.17 -12.06 -31.91
N ASN A 94 -27.28 -11.63 -32.82
CA ASN A 94 -27.03 -12.33 -34.09
C ASN A 94 -26.29 -13.66 -33.90
N SER A 95 -25.63 -13.81 -32.76
CA SER A 95 -24.75 -14.94 -32.42
C SER A 95 -25.44 -15.96 -31.51
N LEU A 96 -26.44 -15.49 -30.77
CA LEU A 96 -27.19 -16.23 -29.76
C LEU A 96 -28.33 -17.03 -30.41
N THR A 97 -28.61 -18.22 -29.87
CA THR A 97 -29.82 -18.97 -30.21
C THR A 97 -31.07 -18.30 -29.64
N ALA A 98 -32.26 -18.71 -30.10
CA ALA A 98 -33.52 -18.12 -29.64
C ALA A 98 -33.77 -18.30 -28.13
N ASP A 99 -33.31 -19.43 -27.58
CA ASP A 99 -33.43 -19.78 -26.15
C ASP A 99 -32.05 -19.65 -25.46
N ALA A 100 -31.26 -18.64 -25.84
CA ALA A 100 -29.93 -18.44 -25.27
C ALA A 100 -29.99 -17.75 -23.90
N ASP A 101 -29.10 -18.19 -23.01
CA ASP A 101 -28.97 -17.65 -21.66
C ASP A 101 -27.70 -16.82 -21.47
N ILE A 102 -27.75 -15.83 -20.59
CA ILE A 102 -26.58 -15.10 -20.08
C ILE A 102 -26.53 -15.25 -18.56
N LEU A 103 -25.44 -15.83 -18.05
CA LEU A 103 -25.26 -16.12 -16.63
C LEU A 103 -24.18 -15.18 -16.06
N LEU A 104 -24.59 -14.31 -15.13
CA LEU A 104 -23.73 -13.31 -14.50
C LEU A 104 -23.26 -13.81 -13.13
N TYR A 105 -22.04 -14.36 -13.07
CA TYR A 105 -21.39 -14.75 -11.83
C TYR A 105 -20.61 -13.55 -11.29
N GLY A 106 -21.24 -12.84 -10.36
CA GLY A 106 -20.65 -11.73 -9.62
C GLY A 106 -21.53 -11.43 -8.41
N CYS A 107 -20.92 -11.06 -7.29
CA CYS A 107 -21.65 -10.86 -6.04
C CYS A 107 -22.73 -9.79 -6.19
N SER A 108 -23.94 -10.14 -5.80
CA SER A 108 -25.04 -9.22 -5.48
C SER A 108 -25.41 -8.29 -6.63
N VAL A 109 -25.20 -8.74 -7.87
CA VAL A 109 -25.46 -7.95 -9.08
C VAL A 109 -26.93 -7.54 -9.13
N ALA A 110 -27.84 -8.41 -8.69
CA ALA A 110 -29.28 -8.20 -8.70
C ALA A 110 -29.92 -7.99 -7.32
N ALA A 111 -29.14 -7.70 -6.27
CA ALA A 111 -29.66 -7.67 -4.89
C ALA A 111 -30.68 -6.56 -4.58
N ASN A 112 -30.80 -5.56 -5.44
CA ASN A 112 -31.74 -4.46 -5.26
C ASN A 112 -32.37 -3.97 -6.57
N ALA A 113 -33.28 -3.00 -6.47
CA ALA A 113 -34.02 -2.48 -7.64
C ALA A 113 -33.12 -1.93 -8.76
N ALA A 114 -31.95 -1.35 -8.44
CA ALA A 114 -30.99 -0.89 -9.44
C ALA A 114 -30.29 -2.08 -10.11
N GLY A 115 -29.92 -3.10 -9.33
CA GLY A 115 -29.38 -4.36 -9.83
C GLY A 115 -30.33 -5.09 -10.78
N VAL A 116 -31.58 -5.23 -10.35
CA VAL A 116 -32.67 -5.78 -11.17
C VAL A 116 -32.83 -5.00 -12.48
N ALA A 117 -32.80 -3.67 -12.44
CA ALA A 117 -32.90 -2.85 -13.65
C ALA A 117 -31.71 -3.02 -14.60
N PHE A 118 -30.49 -3.20 -14.06
CA PHE A 118 -29.30 -3.51 -14.84
C PHE A 118 -29.45 -4.84 -15.59
N VAL A 119 -29.85 -5.90 -14.90
CA VAL A 119 -30.07 -7.24 -15.51
C VAL A 119 -31.17 -7.19 -16.56
N GLN A 120 -32.28 -6.52 -16.29
CA GLN A 120 -33.37 -6.33 -17.26
C GLN A 120 -32.92 -5.55 -18.51
N SER A 121 -32.07 -4.54 -18.35
CA SER A 121 -31.54 -3.77 -19.47
C SER A 121 -30.63 -4.63 -20.35
N LEU A 122 -29.80 -5.50 -19.75
CA LEU A 122 -28.98 -6.45 -20.48
C LEU A 122 -29.83 -7.45 -21.28
N ALA A 123 -30.85 -8.03 -20.65
CA ALA A 123 -31.80 -8.93 -21.31
C ALA A 123 -32.49 -8.25 -22.50
N GLN A 124 -32.95 -7.01 -22.31
CA GLN A 124 -33.60 -6.24 -23.38
C GLN A 124 -32.65 -5.93 -24.56
N LEU A 125 -31.39 -5.62 -24.28
CA LEU A 125 -30.40 -5.27 -25.30
C LEU A 125 -29.93 -6.48 -26.11
N THR A 126 -29.76 -7.62 -25.45
CA THR A 126 -29.24 -8.86 -26.06
C THR A 126 -30.34 -9.75 -26.64
N GLY A 127 -31.57 -9.62 -26.13
CA GLY A 127 -32.70 -10.49 -26.48
C GLY A 127 -32.66 -11.88 -25.81
N ALA A 128 -31.68 -12.12 -24.94
CA ALA A 128 -31.49 -13.36 -24.20
C ALA A 128 -32.13 -13.30 -22.80
N ASP A 129 -32.34 -14.48 -22.23
CA ASP A 129 -32.69 -14.64 -20.82
C ASP A 129 -31.43 -14.50 -19.97
N VAL A 130 -31.53 -13.82 -18.82
CA VAL A 130 -30.37 -13.41 -18.03
C VAL A 130 -30.57 -13.80 -16.57
N ALA A 131 -29.62 -14.55 -16.02
CA ALA A 131 -29.57 -14.91 -14.60
C ALA A 131 -28.39 -14.20 -13.90
N ALA A 132 -28.61 -13.76 -12.67
CA ALA A 132 -27.60 -13.08 -11.85
C ALA A 132 -27.80 -13.38 -10.35
N SER A 133 -26.71 -13.34 -9.59
CA SER A 133 -26.77 -13.50 -8.13
C SER A 133 -27.33 -12.25 -7.44
N ASP A 134 -28.14 -12.46 -6.41
CA ASP A 134 -28.68 -11.43 -5.54
C ASP A 134 -27.98 -11.36 -4.16
N ASP A 135 -26.99 -12.21 -3.92
CA ASP A 135 -26.21 -12.27 -2.69
C ASP A 135 -24.70 -12.51 -2.95
N LEU A 136 -23.95 -13.11 -2.02
CA LEU A 136 -22.51 -13.34 -2.23
C LEU A 136 -22.31 -14.55 -3.17
N THR A 137 -21.55 -14.35 -4.25
CA THR A 137 -21.14 -15.44 -5.15
C THR A 137 -19.72 -15.91 -4.84
N GLY A 138 -19.54 -17.21 -4.60
CA GLY A 138 -18.25 -17.82 -4.27
C GLY A 138 -18.14 -18.26 -2.81
N GLN A 139 -16.96 -18.16 -2.21
CA GLN A 139 -16.75 -18.56 -0.83
C GLN A 139 -17.53 -17.64 0.12
N GLY A 140 -18.26 -18.22 1.09
CA GLY A 140 -19.05 -17.45 2.06
C GLY A 140 -20.46 -17.09 1.59
N GLY A 141 -20.78 -17.30 0.31
CA GLY A 141 -22.14 -17.35 -0.20
C GLY A 141 -22.37 -18.62 -0.98
N ASP A 142 -22.98 -18.54 -2.17
CA ASP A 142 -23.20 -19.71 -3.03
C ASP A 142 -22.95 -19.42 -4.53
N TRP A 143 -23.42 -20.30 -5.40
CA TRP A 143 -23.27 -20.19 -6.87
C TRP A 143 -24.63 -20.18 -7.59
N ASN A 144 -25.70 -20.01 -6.82
CA ASN A 144 -27.03 -19.84 -7.36
C ASN A 144 -27.13 -18.44 -7.99
N LEU A 145 -28.00 -18.34 -8.99
CA LEU A 145 -28.33 -17.09 -9.65
C LEU A 145 -29.83 -16.89 -9.42
N GLU A 146 -30.17 -16.26 -8.29
CA GLU A 146 -31.51 -16.19 -7.73
C GLU A 146 -32.44 -15.33 -8.59
N TYR A 147 -31.89 -14.30 -9.23
CA TYR A 147 -32.62 -13.42 -10.10
C TYR A 147 -32.48 -13.87 -11.55
N GLN A 148 -33.60 -14.02 -12.25
CA GLN A 148 -33.62 -14.37 -13.67
C GLN A 148 -34.66 -13.57 -14.45
N THR A 149 -34.36 -13.27 -15.72
CA THR A 149 -35.33 -12.83 -16.71
C THR A 149 -35.70 -14.00 -17.62
N GLY A 150 -36.98 -14.20 -17.90
CA GLY A 150 -37.46 -15.29 -18.75
C GLY A 150 -37.27 -16.69 -18.16
N GLN A 151 -36.90 -17.67 -18.98
CA GLN A 151 -36.60 -19.03 -18.55
C GLN A 151 -35.12 -19.31 -18.77
N VAL A 152 -34.41 -19.73 -17.73
CA VAL A 152 -32.99 -20.07 -17.82
C VAL A 152 -32.85 -21.58 -17.71
N GLU A 153 -32.55 -22.24 -18.83
CA GLU A 153 -32.35 -23.68 -18.88
C GLU A 153 -30.88 -24.09 -18.71
N THR A 154 -29.95 -23.16 -18.92
CA THR A 154 -28.52 -23.38 -18.73
C THR A 154 -28.20 -23.66 -17.26
N VAL A 155 -27.42 -24.71 -17.02
CA VAL A 155 -27.01 -25.10 -15.68
C VAL A 155 -25.93 -24.13 -15.19
N SER A 156 -26.15 -23.49 -14.04
CA SER A 156 -25.12 -22.64 -13.44
C SER A 156 -23.90 -23.46 -13.01
N MET A 157 -22.71 -22.87 -13.15
CA MET A 157 -21.48 -23.41 -12.59
C MET A 157 -21.58 -23.51 -11.07
N ALA A 158 -20.98 -24.54 -10.47
CA ALA A 158 -20.82 -24.66 -9.02
C ALA A 158 -19.35 -24.92 -8.66
N ALA A 159 -18.62 -23.86 -8.30
CA ALA A 159 -17.19 -23.94 -8.03
C ALA A 159 -16.89 -24.06 -6.53
N PHE A 160 -17.18 -25.23 -5.94
CA PHE A 160 -17.01 -25.47 -4.50
C PHE A 160 -15.56 -25.42 -4.01
N SER A 161 -14.58 -25.53 -4.91
CA SER A 161 -13.15 -25.40 -4.58
C SER A 161 -12.65 -23.96 -4.64
N TYR A 162 -13.48 -23.00 -5.09
CA TYR A 162 -13.10 -21.60 -5.16
C TYR A 162 -13.11 -20.97 -3.76
N SER A 163 -11.96 -20.44 -3.34
CA SER A 163 -11.75 -19.91 -1.99
C SER A 163 -11.71 -18.38 -1.95
N SER A 164 -12.53 -17.71 -2.74
CA SER A 164 -12.63 -16.25 -2.76
C SER A 164 -14.05 -15.82 -3.09
N THR A 165 -14.32 -14.53 -2.91
CA THR A 165 -15.64 -13.93 -3.14
C THR A 165 -15.60 -13.06 -4.39
N LEU A 166 -16.59 -13.15 -5.26
CA LEU A 166 -16.67 -12.35 -6.49
C LEU A 166 -17.22 -10.93 -6.22
N ALA A 167 -16.70 -10.20 -5.23
CA ALA A 167 -17.21 -8.90 -4.81
C ALA A 167 -16.29 -7.72 -5.22
N THR A 168 -16.88 -6.57 -5.56
CA THR A 168 -16.16 -5.29 -5.74
C THR A 168 -16.39 -4.35 -4.56
N PHE A 169 -15.32 -3.81 -3.99
CA PHE A 169 -15.40 -2.82 -2.90
C PHE A 169 -14.85 -1.47 -3.36
N THR A 170 -15.73 -0.49 -3.58
CA THR A 170 -15.35 0.83 -4.11
C THR A 170 -15.83 1.95 -3.20
N VAL A 171 -14.95 2.91 -2.93
CA VAL A 171 -15.25 4.14 -2.19
C VAL A 171 -15.42 5.30 -3.16
N SER A 172 -16.65 5.76 -3.34
CA SER A 172 -17.03 6.78 -4.34
C SER A 172 -17.38 8.14 -3.74
N ASN A 173 -17.47 8.24 -2.40
CA ASN A 173 -17.70 9.51 -1.73
C ASN A 173 -16.92 9.62 -0.42
N THR A 174 -16.90 10.83 0.15
CA THR A 174 -16.16 11.14 1.38
C THR A 174 -17.05 11.14 2.63
N ASN A 175 -18.24 10.55 2.57
CA ASN A 175 -19.11 10.46 3.73
C ASN A 175 -18.49 9.51 4.77
N ASP A 176 -18.76 9.75 6.05
CA ASP A 176 -18.31 8.87 7.14
C ASP A 176 -18.99 7.50 7.11
N SER A 177 -20.22 7.41 6.60
CA SER A 177 -21.00 6.18 6.55
C SER A 177 -22.01 6.17 5.40
N GLY A 178 -22.64 5.02 5.18
CA GLY A 178 -23.63 4.81 4.13
C GLY A 178 -23.02 4.38 2.80
N ALA A 179 -23.88 4.15 1.81
CA ALA A 179 -23.48 3.64 0.51
C ALA A 179 -22.36 4.48 -0.14
N GLY A 180 -21.33 3.78 -0.65
CA GLY A 180 -20.17 4.39 -1.30
C GLY A 180 -19.13 5.01 -0.36
N SER A 181 -19.32 4.97 0.95
CA SER A 181 -18.32 5.39 1.94
C SER A 181 -17.25 4.33 2.18
N LEU A 182 -16.07 4.73 2.68
CA LEU A 182 -15.03 3.80 3.11
C LEU A 182 -15.50 2.88 4.25
N ARG A 183 -16.30 3.41 5.17
CA ARG A 183 -16.85 2.60 6.27
C ARG A 183 -17.72 1.48 5.74
N GLN A 184 -18.59 1.76 4.76
CA GLN A 184 -19.42 0.72 4.16
C GLN A 184 -18.57 -0.30 3.41
N ALA A 185 -17.59 0.14 2.62
CA ALA A 185 -16.70 -0.77 1.90
C ALA A 185 -15.91 -1.70 2.84
N ILE A 186 -15.45 -1.20 4.00
CA ILE A 186 -14.80 -2.02 5.03
C ILE A 186 -15.78 -2.99 5.68
N LEU A 187 -17.02 -2.58 5.95
CA LEU A 187 -18.04 -3.48 6.50
C LEU A 187 -18.35 -4.62 5.54
N ASP A 188 -18.46 -4.31 4.25
CA ASP A 188 -18.73 -5.29 3.20
C ASP A 188 -17.54 -6.24 3.04
N ALA A 189 -16.30 -5.73 3.03
CA ALA A 189 -15.08 -6.55 2.99
C ALA A 189 -14.96 -7.46 4.22
N ASN A 190 -15.20 -6.94 5.43
CA ASN A 190 -15.19 -7.76 6.65
C ASN A 190 -16.22 -8.91 6.64
N ALA A 191 -17.28 -8.79 5.84
CA ALA A 191 -18.32 -9.82 5.70
C ALA A 191 -18.05 -10.79 4.53
N ALA A 192 -17.21 -10.39 3.57
CA ALA A 192 -16.80 -11.23 2.47
C ALA A 192 -15.72 -12.22 2.91
N ALA A 193 -15.68 -13.40 2.28
CA ALA A 193 -14.67 -14.37 2.59
C ALA A 193 -13.39 -14.13 1.78
N GLY A 194 -12.25 -14.25 2.46
CA GLY A 194 -10.94 -14.22 1.83
C GLY A 194 -10.25 -12.87 1.97
N ALA A 195 -9.27 -12.61 1.10
CA ALA A 195 -8.59 -11.33 1.08
C ALA A 195 -9.26 -10.40 0.06
N ASP A 196 -9.69 -9.22 0.51
CA ASP A 196 -10.42 -8.27 -0.32
C ASP A 196 -9.55 -7.10 -0.78
N THR A 197 -10.02 -6.41 -1.83
CA THR A 197 -9.43 -5.15 -2.28
C THR A 197 -10.47 -4.04 -2.30
N ILE A 198 -10.20 -2.96 -1.57
CA ILE A 198 -10.97 -1.72 -1.57
C ILE A 198 -10.27 -0.68 -2.43
N ASN A 199 -10.95 -0.21 -3.48
CA ASN A 199 -10.46 0.83 -4.37
C ASN A 199 -11.15 2.17 -4.08
N VAL A 200 -10.36 3.22 -3.81
CA VAL A 200 -10.89 4.55 -3.57
C VAL A 200 -10.87 5.39 -4.86
N THR A 201 -12.05 5.80 -5.32
CA THR A 201 -12.20 6.72 -6.46
C THR A 201 -12.52 8.14 -6.01
N ALA A 202 -13.02 8.30 -4.78
CA ALA A 202 -13.22 9.60 -4.16
C ALA A 202 -11.90 10.37 -3.95
N THR A 203 -11.96 11.69 -4.01
CA THR A 203 -10.85 12.59 -3.66
C THR A 203 -11.24 13.50 -2.50
N GLY A 204 -10.28 13.93 -1.70
CA GLY A 204 -10.50 14.84 -0.58
C GLY A 204 -10.35 14.16 0.77
N THR A 205 -11.19 14.54 1.74
CA THR A 205 -11.09 14.10 3.14
C THR A 205 -12.35 13.39 3.60
N ILE A 206 -12.19 12.14 4.02
CA ILE A 206 -13.16 11.39 4.83
C ILE A 206 -12.96 11.82 6.28
N THR A 207 -13.92 12.54 6.85
CA THR A 207 -13.90 12.94 8.26
C THR A 207 -14.75 11.99 9.08
N LEU A 208 -14.12 11.23 9.98
CA LEU A 208 -14.81 10.27 10.82
C LEU A 208 -15.58 10.98 11.94
N THR A 209 -16.90 10.77 12.00
CA THR A 209 -17.79 11.37 13.01
C THR A 209 -18.50 10.33 13.87
N THR A 210 -18.56 9.08 13.41
CA THR A 210 -19.16 7.93 14.11
C THR A 210 -18.13 6.97 14.71
N GLY A 211 -16.85 7.38 14.77
CA GLY A 211 -15.77 6.64 15.42
C GLY A 211 -14.80 5.97 14.44
N GLN A 212 -13.97 5.08 14.98
CA GLN A 212 -12.93 4.39 14.22
C GLN A 212 -13.48 3.50 13.09
N LEU A 213 -12.64 3.19 12.10
CA LEU A 213 -12.85 2.15 11.11
C LEU A 213 -12.27 0.83 11.65
N THR A 214 -13.10 -0.21 11.75
CA THR A 214 -12.69 -1.52 12.26
C THR A 214 -12.50 -2.48 11.10
N ILE A 215 -11.31 -3.07 11.00
CA ILE A 215 -10.96 -4.09 10.01
C ILE A 215 -10.76 -5.41 10.75
N THR A 216 -11.52 -6.43 10.34
CA THR A 216 -11.53 -7.77 10.96
C THR A 216 -11.12 -8.89 10.01
N ASP A 217 -11.05 -8.62 8.70
CA ASP A 217 -10.51 -9.56 7.72
C ASP A 217 -9.35 -8.96 6.90
N SER A 218 -8.71 -9.80 6.09
CA SER A 218 -7.61 -9.39 5.22
C SER A 218 -8.11 -8.45 4.14
N VAL A 219 -7.53 -7.25 4.04
CA VAL A 219 -7.97 -6.25 3.07
C VAL A 219 -6.81 -5.39 2.59
N SER A 220 -6.79 -5.13 1.29
CA SER A 220 -5.91 -4.15 0.64
C SER A 220 -6.70 -2.89 0.31
N ILE A 221 -6.33 -1.75 0.89
CA ILE A 221 -6.96 -0.46 0.62
C ILE A 221 -6.03 0.36 -0.28
N ASN A 222 -6.43 0.52 -1.55
CA ASN A 222 -5.82 1.47 -2.47
C ASN A 222 -6.48 2.83 -2.30
N GLY A 223 -5.81 3.71 -1.54
CA GLY A 223 -6.34 4.99 -1.10
C GLY A 223 -6.40 6.08 -2.17
N ASN A 224 -5.66 5.95 -3.28
CA ASN A 224 -5.60 6.96 -4.34
C ASN A 224 -5.35 8.42 -3.84
N GLY A 225 -4.57 8.58 -2.77
CA GLY A 225 -4.26 9.88 -2.16
C GLY A 225 -5.34 10.45 -1.23
N ILE A 226 -6.38 9.67 -0.90
CA ILE A 226 -7.44 10.10 0.01
C ILE A 226 -6.90 10.44 1.40
N THR A 227 -7.49 11.46 2.04
CA THR A 227 -7.27 11.75 3.47
C THR A 227 -8.37 11.12 4.32
N ILE A 228 -8.00 10.46 5.40
CA ILE A 228 -8.88 9.83 6.38
C ILE A 228 -8.55 10.46 7.74
N SER A 229 -9.48 11.27 8.24
CA SER A 229 -9.30 12.05 9.45
C SER A 229 -10.13 11.47 10.60
N GLY A 230 -9.47 11.15 11.72
CA GLY A 230 -10.13 10.75 12.97
C GLY A 230 -10.87 11.90 13.67
N ASN A 231 -10.85 13.09 13.07
CA ASN A 231 -11.51 14.31 13.56
C ASN A 231 -11.13 14.69 14.99
N ASN A 232 -9.91 14.34 15.41
CA ASN A 232 -9.37 14.46 16.76
C ASN A 232 -10.26 13.83 17.85
N SER A 233 -11.17 12.95 17.46
CA SER A 233 -12.26 12.44 18.29
C SER A 233 -12.27 10.91 18.38
N SER A 234 -11.59 10.24 17.45
CA SER A 234 -11.46 8.78 17.45
C SER A 234 -10.13 8.36 16.86
N ARG A 235 -9.68 7.15 17.23
CA ARG A 235 -8.66 6.43 16.45
C ARG A 235 -9.15 6.27 15.02
N VAL A 236 -8.26 6.32 14.02
CA VAL A 236 -8.68 6.18 12.62
C VAL A 236 -8.96 4.72 12.27
N PHE A 237 -7.96 3.84 12.45
CA PHE A 237 -8.09 2.41 12.15
C PHE A 237 -7.83 1.54 13.38
N ASN A 238 -8.68 0.54 13.58
CA ASN A 238 -8.44 -0.58 14.47
C ASN A 238 -8.47 -1.88 13.68
N ILE A 239 -7.31 -2.53 13.58
CA ILE A 239 -7.10 -3.76 12.84
C ILE A 239 -6.92 -4.88 13.86
N ASP A 240 -7.97 -5.68 14.04
CA ASP A 240 -8.03 -6.74 15.03
C ASP A 240 -9.18 -7.70 14.66
N SER A 241 -8.84 -8.91 14.23
CA SER A 241 -9.83 -9.96 13.95
C SER A 241 -10.40 -10.60 15.22
N GLY A 242 -9.78 -10.33 16.38
CA GLY A 242 -10.04 -11.02 17.64
C GLY A 242 -9.49 -12.45 17.68
N ASN A 243 -8.87 -12.94 16.59
CA ASN A 243 -8.29 -14.27 16.52
C ASN A 243 -6.78 -14.23 16.74
N ILE A 244 -6.34 -14.72 17.90
CA ILE A 244 -4.92 -14.76 18.28
C ILE A 244 -4.11 -15.88 17.61
N VAL A 245 -4.75 -16.75 16.83
CA VAL A 245 -4.12 -17.95 16.24
C VAL A 245 -3.86 -17.78 14.74
N ALA A 246 -4.64 -16.93 14.05
CA ALA A 246 -4.57 -16.78 12.61
C ALA A 246 -4.60 -15.30 12.22
N ASP A 247 -3.43 -14.76 11.91
CA ASP A 247 -3.29 -13.36 11.53
C ASP A 247 -4.05 -13.03 10.24
N ARG A 248 -4.54 -11.79 10.13
CA ARG A 248 -5.03 -11.17 8.90
C ARG A 248 -3.93 -10.32 8.27
N THR A 249 -3.99 -10.16 6.95
CA THR A 249 -3.08 -9.25 6.24
C THR A 249 -3.82 -8.00 5.80
N VAL A 250 -3.39 -6.84 6.29
CA VAL A 250 -3.95 -5.54 5.90
C VAL A 250 -2.88 -4.71 5.20
N SER A 251 -3.22 -4.18 4.04
CA SER A 251 -2.37 -3.27 3.27
C SER A 251 -3.04 -1.91 3.10
N LEU A 252 -2.30 -0.84 3.39
CA LEU A 252 -2.73 0.54 3.21
C LEU A 252 -1.76 1.22 2.23
N ASP A 253 -2.24 1.55 1.04
CA ASP A 253 -1.44 2.23 0.01
C ASP A 253 -2.01 3.61 -0.31
N ARG A 254 -1.14 4.61 -0.43
CA ARG A 254 -1.49 5.98 -0.85
C ARG A 254 -2.63 6.59 -0.04
N VAL A 255 -2.61 6.45 1.29
CA VAL A 255 -3.55 7.10 2.20
C VAL A 255 -2.85 8.18 3.03
N THR A 256 -3.58 9.23 3.39
CA THR A 256 -3.20 10.13 4.49
C THR A 256 -4.08 9.87 5.69
N ILE A 257 -3.53 9.36 6.78
CA ILE A 257 -4.21 9.13 8.05
C ILE A 257 -3.84 10.29 8.99
N THR A 258 -4.83 11.01 9.49
CA THR A 258 -4.58 12.20 10.30
C THR A 258 -5.60 12.43 11.41
N GLY A 259 -5.25 13.26 12.39
CA GLY A 259 -6.17 13.71 13.42
C GLY A 259 -6.78 12.55 14.21
N GLY A 260 -6.04 11.45 14.37
CA GLY A 260 -6.48 10.32 15.18
C GLY A 260 -6.37 10.65 16.66
N ASN A 261 -7.38 10.32 17.47
CA ASN A 261 -7.34 10.46 18.92
C ASN A 261 -7.97 9.25 19.60
N ALA A 262 -7.13 8.42 20.23
CA ALA A 262 -7.58 7.18 20.87
C ALA A 262 -8.13 7.39 22.30
N GLY A 263 -8.29 8.62 22.80
CA GLY A 263 -8.96 8.90 24.08
C GLY A 263 -8.33 8.23 25.32
N GLY A 264 -7.02 7.99 25.29
CA GLY A 264 -6.28 7.28 26.35
C GLY A 264 -6.02 5.79 26.07
N PHE A 265 -6.50 5.25 24.96
CA PHE A 265 -6.09 3.96 24.41
C PHE A 265 -4.89 4.13 23.45
N ASP A 266 -4.40 3.02 22.89
CA ASP A 266 -3.19 2.97 22.06
C ASP A 266 -3.51 3.11 20.56
N GLY A 267 -2.55 3.57 19.74
CA GLY A 267 -2.70 3.75 18.30
C GLY A 267 -3.61 4.92 17.92
N GLY A 268 -3.09 6.14 17.92
CA GLY A 268 -3.90 7.33 17.59
C GLY A 268 -4.39 7.28 16.15
N GLY A 269 -3.46 7.11 15.21
CA GLY A 269 -3.79 6.86 13.80
C GLY A 269 -4.27 5.42 13.61
N ILE A 270 -3.38 4.46 13.86
CA ILE A 270 -3.62 3.04 13.62
C ILE A 270 -3.28 2.25 14.88
N ARG A 271 -4.16 1.32 15.25
CA ARG A 271 -3.82 0.19 16.12
C ARG A 271 -3.93 -1.11 15.32
N SER A 272 -2.88 -1.91 15.28
CA SER A 272 -2.88 -3.24 14.65
C SER A 272 -2.49 -4.33 15.63
N ARG A 273 -3.24 -5.43 15.64
CA ARG A 273 -2.83 -6.73 16.20
C ARG A 273 -2.51 -7.78 15.14
N GLU A 274 -2.67 -7.40 13.88
CA GLU A 274 -2.52 -8.25 12.70
C GLU A 274 -1.27 -7.85 11.90
N ILE A 275 -1.05 -8.48 10.75
CA ILE A 275 0.00 -8.09 9.82
C ILE A 275 -0.43 -6.81 9.09
N LEU A 276 0.31 -5.72 9.31
CA LEU A 276 0.04 -4.41 8.69
C LEU A 276 1.17 -4.02 7.74
N THR A 277 0.80 -3.72 6.50
CA THR A 277 1.69 -3.07 5.52
C THR A 277 1.19 -1.66 5.21
N VAL A 278 2.08 -0.68 5.27
CA VAL A 278 1.82 0.72 4.96
C VAL A 278 2.79 1.17 3.89
N THR A 279 2.28 1.57 2.73
CA THR A 279 3.08 2.00 1.58
C THR A 279 2.64 3.35 1.04
N ASN A 280 3.60 4.16 0.61
CA ASN A 280 3.35 5.44 -0.07
C ASN A 280 2.37 6.35 0.69
N SER A 281 2.35 6.27 2.03
CA SER A 281 1.29 6.82 2.87
C SER A 281 1.82 7.79 3.90
N THR A 282 0.95 8.66 4.41
CA THR A 282 1.27 9.60 5.48
C THR A 282 0.44 9.30 6.72
N ILE A 283 1.07 9.19 7.90
CA ILE A 283 0.40 9.07 9.19
C ILE A 283 0.82 10.24 10.05
N SER A 284 -0.12 11.12 10.40
CA SER A 284 0.24 12.39 11.03
C SER A 284 -0.75 12.91 12.06
N ASN A 285 -0.29 13.88 12.85
CA ASN A 285 -1.13 14.67 13.77
C ASN A 285 -2.06 13.82 14.63
N SER A 286 -1.61 12.64 15.03
CA SER A 286 -2.40 11.69 15.80
C SER A 286 -1.89 11.61 17.24
N VAL A 287 -2.81 11.46 18.17
CA VAL A 287 -2.57 11.51 19.62
C VAL A 287 -3.13 10.25 20.29
N SER A 288 -2.33 9.63 21.17
CA SER A 288 -2.75 8.43 21.91
C SER A 288 -1.99 8.30 23.24
N ARG A 289 -2.24 7.20 23.96
CA ARG A 289 -1.41 6.82 25.12
C ARG A 289 -0.09 6.16 24.67
N ALA A 290 -0.15 5.17 23.79
CA ALA A 290 1.02 4.57 23.16
C ALA A 290 0.82 4.51 21.64
N GLY A 291 1.88 4.74 20.86
CA GLY A 291 1.83 4.74 19.40
C GLY A 291 0.96 5.88 18.87
N GLY A 292 1.48 7.11 18.89
CA GLY A 292 0.71 8.28 18.45
C GLY A 292 0.23 8.12 17.01
N GLY A 293 1.16 7.75 16.12
CA GLY A 293 0.85 7.37 14.74
C GLY A 293 0.36 5.93 14.65
N ILE A 294 1.24 4.98 14.99
CA ILE A 294 0.99 3.54 14.85
C ILE A 294 1.33 2.83 16.16
N ASP A 295 0.40 2.04 16.67
CA ASP A 295 0.65 0.98 17.65
C ASP A 295 0.53 -0.38 16.94
N SER A 296 1.64 -1.09 16.79
CA SER A 296 1.66 -2.44 16.21
C SER A 296 2.02 -3.47 17.26
N ASN A 297 1.07 -4.38 17.53
CA ASN A 297 1.26 -5.58 18.33
C ASN A 297 1.40 -6.85 17.47
N GLY A 298 1.18 -6.73 16.15
CA GLY A 298 1.51 -7.72 15.13
C GLY A 298 2.73 -7.28 14.30
N SER A 299 2.97 -7.94 13.16
CA SER A 299 4.05 -7.56 12.24
C SER A 299 3.72 -6.27 11.49
N LEU A 300 4.72 -5.40 11.31
CA LEU A 300 4.56 -4.11 10.64
C LEU A 300 5.60 -3.94 9.52
N SER A 301 5.15 -3.59 8.32
CA SER A 301 6.01 -3.11 7.25
C SER A 301 5.63 -1.68 6.86
N VAL A 302 6.59 -0.76 6.92
CA VAL A 302 6.43 0.63 6.47
C VAL A 302 7.42 0.88 5.34
N ALA A 303 6.91 1.31 4.18
CA ALA A 303 7.75 1.62 3.03
C ALA A 303 7.33 2.91 2.32
N ASN A 304 8.30 3.70 1.84
CA ASN A 304 8.06 4.92 1.07
C ASN A 304 7.06 5.88 1.76
N SER A 305 7.05 5.91 3.09
CA SER A 305 5.98 6.54 3.87
C SER A 305 6.51 7.58 4.84
N THR A 306 5.63 8.47 5.27
CA THR A 306 5.96 9.53 6.23
C THR A 306 5.11 9.42 7.48
N ILE A 307 5.76 9.32 8.63
CA ILE A 307 5.11 9.29 9.94
C ILE A 307 5.55 10.54 10.70
N SER A 308 4.65 11.50 10.89
CA SER A 308 5.05 12.81 11.37
C SER A 308 4.08 13.54 12.29
N ASN A 309 4.62 14.32 13.21
CA ASN A 309 3.84 15.16 14.13
C ASN A 309 2.82 14.37 14.97
N ASN A 310 3.12 13.10 15.25
CA ASN A 310 2.31 12.28 16.15
C ASN A 310 2.82 12.40 17.59
N SER A 311 1.91 12.26 18.55
CA SER A 311 2.22 12.45 19.97
C SER A 311 1.63 11.36 20.84
N SER A 312 2.39 10.89 21.84
CA SER A 312 1.91 9.89 22.79
C SER A 312 2.68 9.94 24.12
N THR A 313 2.36 9.05 25.07
CA THR A 313 3.20 8.80 26.25
C THR A 313 4.37 7.87 25.93
N PHE A 314 4.16 6.87 25.08
CA PHE A 314 5.19 5.90 24.63
C PHE A 314 5.15 5.73 23.12
N GLY A 315 6.27 5.93 22.42
CA GLY A 315 6.34 5.85 20.96
C GLY A 315 5.49 6.90 20.25
N GLY A 316 6.06 8.07 19.96
CA GLY A 316 5.32 9.19 19.38
C GLY A 316 4.86 8.85 17.96
N GLY A 317 5.79 8.40 17.13
CA GLY A 317 5.51 7.90 15.79
C GLY A 317 4.99 6.48 15.81
N ILE A 318 5.89 5.53 16.13
CA ILE A 318 5.61 4.09 16.13
C ILE A 318 5.90 3.49 17.50
N VAL A 319 5.00 2.65 17.97
CA VAL A 319 5.29 1.60 18.94
C VAL A 319 5.30 0.27 18.21
N SER A 320 6.40 -0.47 18.37
CA SER A 320 6.52 -1.86 17.96
C SER A 320 6.54 -2.70 19.22
N ASN A 321 5.39 -3.27 19.57
CA ASN A 321 5.23 -4.18 20.69
C ASN A 321 5.20 -5.61 20.16
N SER A 322 5.99 -6.49 20.79
CA SER A 322 5.89 -7.92 20.57
C SER A 322 5.55 -8.57 21.91
N GLU A 323 4.26 -8.72 22.17
CA GLU A 323 3.77 -9.56 23.30
C GLU A 323 3.84 -11.06 22.95
N LEU A 324 4.05 -11.39 21.67
CA LEU A 324 4.14 -12.74 21.14
C LEU A 324 5.50 -12.92 20.46
N PHE A 325 6.17 -14.07 20.61
CA PHE A 325 7.43 -14.32 19.89
C PHE A 325 7.18 -14.39 18.37
N GLY A 326 7.85 -13.57 17.57
CA GLY A 326 7.81 -13.66 16.10
C GLY A 326 7.49 -12.39 15.28
N PRO A 327 6.80 -11.35 15.79
CA PRO A 327 6.51 -10.14 15.02
C PRO A 327 7.79 -9.37 14.67
N ILE A 328 7.87 -8.93 13.41
CA ILE A 328 8.98 -8.11 12.90
C ILE A 328 8.41 -6.76 12.45
N THR A 329 9.06 -5.68 12.89
CA THR A 329 8.83 -4.34 12.34
C THR A 329 9.93 -4.02 11.34
N VAL A 330 9.57 -3.79 10.09
CA VAL A 330 10.49 -3.40 9.01
C VAL A 330 10.10 -2.03 8.50
N ILE A 331 11.00 -1.06 8.65
CA ILE A 331 10.85 0.30 8.15
C ILE A 331 11.91 0.53 7.09
N ARG A 332 11.48 0.83 5.86
CA ARG A 332 12.39 1.03 4.73
C ARG A 332 12.06 2.27 3.93
N ASN A 333 13.08 2.99 3.46
CA ASN A 333 12.91 4.10 2.52
C ASN A 333 11.83 5.11 2.99
N SER A 334 11.80 5.39 4.29
CA SER A 334 10.71 6.12 4.94
C SER A 334 11.23 7.23 5.84
N THR A 335 10.38 8.22 6.09
CA THR A 335 10.70 9.38 6.93
C THR A 335 9.85 9.36 8.20
N ILE A 336 10.49 9.47 9.36
CA ILE A 336 9.84 9.54 10.68
C ILE A 336 10.31 10.84 11.35
N SER A 337 9.43 11.83 11.45
CA SER A 337 9.84 13.19 11.79
C SER A 337 8.87 13.99 12.63
N GLY A 338 9.37 14.79 13.56
CA GLY A 338 8.51 15.69 14.36
C GLY A 338 7.60 14.98 15.35
N ASN A 339 7.81 13.68 15.61
CA ASN A 339 6.99 12.94 16.57
C ASN A 339 7.49 13.15 18.00
N SER A 340 6.58 13.13 18.99
CA SER A 340 6.90 13.42 20.38
C SER A 340 6.35 12.37 21.34
N SER A 341 7.13 11.97 22.35
CA SER A 341 6.63 11.11 23.42
C SER A 341 7.42 11.22 24.73
N GLY A 342 6.99 10.49 25.76
CA GLY A 342 7.77 10.31 27.01
C GLY A 342 8.96 9.36 26.86
N ALA A 343 8.94 8.48 25.86
CA ALA A 343 10.06 7.63 25.44
C ALA A 343 9.86 7.12 24.01
N GLY A 344 10.91 7.14 23.19
CA GLY A 344 10.82 6.79 21.77
C GLY A 344 10.03 7.85 21.01
N GLY A 345 10.58 9.05 20.83
CA GLY A 345 9.86 10.13 20.14
C GLY A 345 9.43 9.68 18.74
N GLY A 346 10.39 9.18 17.95
CA GLY A 346 10.14 8.56 16.66
C GLY A 346 9.63 7.13 16.80
N ILE A 347 10.48 6.24 17.34
CA ILE A 347 10.19 4.81 17.46
C ILE A 347 10.48 4.30 18.87
N TYR A 348 9.53 3.56 19.43
CA TYR A 348 9.69 2.76 20.64
C TYR A 348 9.64 1.27 20.28
N ASN A 349 10.78 0.59 20.30
CA ASN A 349 10.87 -0.85 20.06
C ASN A 349 10.85 -1.62 21.39
N PHE A 350 9.76 -2.34 21.66
CA PHE A 350 9.53 -3.07 22.91
C PHE A 350 9.44 -4.58 22.67
N ASN A 351 10.41 -5.32 23.19
CA ASN A 351 10.49 -6.79 23.07
C ASN A 351 10.36 -7.34 21.63
N GLY A 352 10.70 -6.53 20.59
CA GLY A 352 10.60 -6.91 19.18
C GLY A 352 11.89 -6.78 18.37
N LEU A 353 11.87 -7.34 17.16
CA LEU A 353 12.88 -7.10 16.13
C LEU A 353 12.47 -5.90 15.27
N LEU A 354 13.27 -4.85 15.30
CA LEU A 354 13.15 -3.69 14.42
C LEU A 354 14.25 -3.72 13.36
N GLN A 355 13.88 -3.59 12.09
CA GLN A 355 14.80 -3.39 10.98
C GLN A 355 14.56 -2.03 10.34
N LEU A 356 15.53 -1.12 10.47
CA LEU A 356 15.49 0.21 9.87
C LEU A 356 16.50 0.30 8.73
N ARG A 357 15.99 0.52 7.51
CA ARG A 357 16.82 0.51 6.30
C ARG A 357 16.59 1.74 5.46
N ASN A 358 17.65 2.39 4.98
CA ASN A 358 17.53 3.49 4.02
C ASN A 358 16.50 4.53 4.45
N SER A 359 16.40 4.83 5.75
CA SER A 359 15.31 5.64 6.32
C SER A 359 15.86 6.83 7.11
N THR A 360 15.02 7.83 7.32
CA THR A 360 15.39 9.06 8.03
C THR A 360 14.52 9.25 9.27
N VAL A 361 15.13 9.25 10.45
CA VAL A 361 14.50 9.50 11.76
C VAL A 361 15.13 10.76 12.36
N THR A 362 14.41 11.88 12.30
CA THR A 362 14.94 13.22 12.64
C THR A 362 13.88 14.10 13.30
N ALA A 363 14.28 15.15 14.01
CA ALA A 363 13.38 16.13 14.61
C ALA A 363 12.31 15.54 15.56
N ASN A 364 12.49 14.31 16.03
CA ASN A 364 11.62 13.71 17.02
C ASN A 364 12.05 14.13 18.43
N SER A 365 11.16 14.01 19.41
CA SER A 365 11.39 14.52 20.77
C SER A 365 10.94 13.58 21.87
N ALA A 366 11.79 13.40 22.87
CA ALA A 366 11.54 12.75 24.14
C ALA A 366 12.43 13.38 25.24
N PRO A 367 12.10 13.17 26.53
CA PRO A 367 12.98 13.55 27.63
C PRO A 367 14.39 12.95 27.49
N ALA A 368 15.39 13.60 28.11
CA ALA A 368 16.77 13.15 28.03
C ALA A 368 16.94 11.69 28.49
N GLY A 369 17.69 10.90 27.71
CA GLY A 369 17.96 9.49 27.97
C GLY A 369 16.76 8.56 27.70
N ARG A 370 15.76 9.03 26.95
CA ARG A 370 14.56 8.25 26.58
C ARG A 370 14.43 8.02 25.07
N GLY A 371 15.51 8.21 24.30
CA GLY A 371 15.62 7.97 22.86
C GLY A 371 14.60 8.75 22.05
N SER A 372 14.89 10.01 21.75
CA SER A 372 13.97 10.82 20.95
C SER A 372 13.84 10.31 19.53
N GLY A 373 14.93 9.81 18.92
CA GLY A 373 14.84 9.11 17.64
C GLY A 373 14.29 7.70 17.80
N VAL A 374 15.12 6.79 18.31
CA VAL A 374 14.79 5.38 18.52
C VAL A 374 15.23 4.94 19.90
N ILE A 375 14.33 4.25 20.62
CA ILE A 375 14.68 3.53 21.84
C ILE A 375 14.38 2.04 21.70
N SER A 376 15.28 1.20 22.23
CA SER A 376 15.08 -0.26 22.33
C SER A 376 14.96 -0.68 23.80
N VAL A 377 13.84 -1.33 24.17
CA VAL A 377 13.51 -1.67 25.56
C VAL A 377 13.08 -3.14 25.68
N GLY A 378 13.70 -3.90 26.59
CA GLY A 378 13.44 -5.34 26.74
C GLY A 378 14.70 -6.21 26.85
N SER A 379 14.51 -7.52 27.08
CA SER A 379 15.60 -8.50 27.23
C SER A 379 15.93 -9.29 25.97
N ASP A 380 14.94 -9.55 25.11
CA ASP A 380 15.07 -10.31 23.86
C ASP A 380 14.80 -9.42 22.63
N ILE A 381 15.40 -8.23 22.62
CA ILE A 381 15.22 -7.20 21.59
C ILE A 381 16.40 -7.17 20.62
N ARG A 382 16.14 -6.74 19.39
CA ARG A 382 17.19 -6.38 18.42
C ARG A 382 16.73 -5.23 17.53
N THR A 383 17.54 -4.19 17.43
CA THR A 383 17.30 -3.08 16.52
C THR A 383 18.42 -3.05 15.48
N GLU A 384 18.12 -3.51 14.28
CA GLU A 384 19.05 -3.54 13.16
C GLU A 384 18.94 -2.28 12.31
N VAL A 385 20.07 -1.65 12.01
CA VAL A 385 20.08 -0.39 11.29
C VAL A 385 21.11 -0.44 10.16
N VAL A 386 20.69 -0.06 8.95
CA VAL A 386 21.57 0.03 7.77
C VAL A 386 21.22 1.24 6.92
N SER A 387 22.25 1.92 6.43
CA SER A 387 22.12 3.06 5.52
C SER A 387 21.08 4.11 5.94
N SER A 388 20.91 4.34 7.25
CA SER A 388 19.83 5.17 7.79
C SER A 388 20.36 6.35 8.60
N ILE A 389 19.58 7.43 8.61
CA ILE A 389 19.83 8.62 9.43
C ILE A 389 19.00 8.49 10.71
N ILE A 390 19.66 8.49 11.88
CA ILE A 390 19.02 8.68 13.18
C ILE A 390 19.79 9.80 13.88
N ALA A 391 19.46 11.05 13.53
CA ALA A 391 20.20 12.24 13.94
C ALA A 391 19.29 13.47 13.91
N GLY A 392 19.65 14.52 14.65
CA GLY A 392 18.86 15.75 14.70
C GLY A 392 17.56 15.62 15.51
N ASN A 393 17.47 14.62 16.39
CA ASN A 393 16.38 14.48 17.35
C ASN A 393 16.74 15.25 18.65
N SER A 394 15.74 15.61 19.46
CA SER A 394 16.00 16.36 20.70
C SER A 394 16.71 15.48 21.72
N SER A 395 17.61 16.02 22.55
CA SER A 395 18.32 15.29 23.62
C SER A 395 19.25 14.14 23.16
N SER A 396 18.69 13.02 22.70
CA SER A 396 19.40 11.81 22.28
C SER A 396 18.69 11.10 21.13
N ASP A 397 19.46 10.57 20.19
CA ASP A 397 18.97 9.97 18.95
C ASP A 397 18.73 8.47 19.07
N VAL A 398 19.66 7.76 19.71
CA VAL A 398 19.59 6.30 19.90
C VAL A 398 19.86 5.92 21.36
N ASP A 399 18.87 5.30 22.00
CA ASP A 399 19.01 4.84 23.39
C ASP A 399 18.53 3.40 23.58
N PHE A 400 19.03 2.73 24.61
CA PHE A 400 18.47 1.49 25.11
C PHE A 400 18.14 1.64 26.61
N ASP A 401 17.10 0.92 27.05
CA ASP A 401 16.75 0.78 28.47
C ASP A 401 16.90 -0.70 28.86
N GLY A 402 17.93 -1.00 29.65
CA GLY A 402 18.29 -2.37 30.02
C GLY A 402 19.78 -2.56 30.30
N ILE A 403 20.20 -3.81 30.51
CA ILE A 403 21.60 -4.16 30.84
C ILE A 403 22.45 -4.27 29.56
N THR A 404 21.85 -4.64 28.43
CA THR A 404 22.57 -4.90 27.17
C THR A 404 22.06 -3.99 26.06
N ASN A 405 22.98 -3.35 25.36
CA ASN A 405 22.67 -2.60 24.15
C ASN A 405 22.39 -3.57 23.00
N THR A 406 21.19 -3.48 22.44
CA THR A 406 20.67 -4.42 21.44
C THR A 406 20.58 -3.84 20.03
N PHE A 407 21.13 -2.63 19.85
CA PHE A 407 21.37 -2.10 18.52
C PHE A 407 22.43 -2.91 17.80
N LEU A 408 22.21 -3.16 16.52
CA LEU A 408 23.17 -3.77 15.62
C LEU A 408 23.28 -2.94 14.35
N SER A 409 24.42 -2.29 14.17
CA SER A 409 24.73 -1.63 12.92
C SER A 409 25.15 -2.64 11.85
N GLN A 410 24.58 -2.51 10.66
CA GLN A 410 25.03 -3.19 9.44
C GLN A 410 25.80 -2.25 8.51
N GLY A 411 26.17 -1.06 8.98
CA GLY A 411 26.99 -0.09 8.26
C GLY A 411 26.21 1.03 7.56
N ASN A 412 26.99 2.00 7.06
CA ASN A 412 26.56 3.18 6.34
C ASN A 412 25.54 4.06 7.09
N ASN A 413 25.53 4.04 8.43
CA ASN A 413 24.57 4.82 9.21
C ASN A 413 25.10 6.22 9.55
N LEU A 414 24.20 7.19 9.66
CA LEU A 414 24.50 8.53 10.19
C LEU A 414 23.70 8.71 11.48
N ILE A 415 24.41 8.68 12.60
CA ILE A 415 23.86 8.62 13.94
C ILE A 415 24.32 9.84 14.73
N GLY A 416 23.38 10.45 15.44
CA GLY A 416 23.69 11.51 16.38
C GLY A 416 24.21 10.98 17.70
N THR A 417 23.54 11.31 18.80
CA THR A 417 23.98 11.01 20.17
C THR A 417 23.09 9.99 20.87
N GLY A 418 23.47 9.58 22.08
CA GLY A 418 22.68 8.70 22.93
C GLY A 418 23.52 7.56 23.50
N ASN A 419 22.97 6.85 24.48
CA ASN A 419 23.69 5.79 25.19
C ASN A 419 23.97 4.57 24.29
N ALA A 420 23.22 4.42 23.18
CA ALA A 420 23.36 3.29 22.28
C ALA A 420 24.41 3.50 21.17
N THR A 421 24.95 4.73 21.05
CA THR A 421 25.84 5.15 19.94
C THR A 421 27.04 4.22 19.75
N GLY A 422 27.58 3.63 20.82
CA GLY A 422 28.74 2.74 20.76
C GLY A 422 28.54 1.44 19.95
N ASN A 423 27.29 1.05 19.66
CA ASN A 423 27.01 -0.14 18.83
C ASN A 423 27.03 0.16 17.31
N PHE A 424 27.20 1.41 16.92
CA PHE A 424 27.42 1.84 15.54
C PHE A 424 28.92 1.91 15.28
N ASN A 425 29.52 0.73 15.17
CA ASN A 425 30.96 0.51 15.18
C ASN A 425 31.52 0.01 13.84
N GLN A 426 30.73 0.00 12.77
CA GLN A 426 31.22 -0.34 11.44
C GLN A 426 32.08 0.80 10.89
N SER A 427 33.11 0.50 10.08
CA SER A 427 34.00 1.52 9.51
C SER A 427 33.29 2.53 8.61
N THR A 428 32.09 2.17 8.13
CA THR A 428 31.22 3.01 7.29
C THR A 428 30.21 3.84 8.08
N ASP A 429 30.11 3.64 9.39
CA ASP A 429 29.20 4.42 10.24
C ASP A 429 29.78 5.80 10.56
N GLN A 430 28.90 6.78 10.68
CA GLN A 430 29.19 8.13 11.15
C GLN A 430 28.39 8.36 12.43
N THR A 431 29.06 8.59 13.56
CA THR A 431 28.43 8.73 14.88
C THR A 431 28.73 10.09 15.51
N GLY A 432 27.91 10.53 16.47
CA GLY A 432 28.06 11.82 17.13
C GLY A 432 27.65 13.03 16.28
N ILE A 433 26.92 12.81 15.18
CA ILE A 433 26.51 13.85 14.24
C ILE A 433 25.21 14.51 14.71
N THR A 434 25.30 15.66 15.38
CA THR A 434 24.12 16.36 15.90
C THR A 434 23.32 17.09 14.82
N ASN A 435 23.97 17.53 13.74
CA ASN A 435 23.32 18.12 12.58
C ASN A 435 23.55 17.27 11.33
N PRO A 436 22.54 16.53 10.86
CA PRO A 436 22.65 15.70 9.65
C PRO A 436 22.66 16.51 8.34
N GLY A 437 22.46 17.83 8.36
CA GLY A 437 22.40 18.66 7.15
C GLY A 437 21.14 18.39 6.33
N LEU A 438 19.98 18.40 7.00
CA LEU A 438 18.67 18.14 6.38
C LEU A 438 17.88 19.44 6.22
N ALA A 439 17.18 19.59 5.09
CA ALA A 439 16.16 20.61 4.92
C ALA A 439 14.90 20.28 5.75
N ALA A 440 13.98 21.24 5.88
CA ALA A 440 12.69 21.00 6.54
C ALA A 440 11.89 19.89 5.85
N LEU A 441 10.98 19.24 6.60
CA LEU A 441 10.04 18.29 6.03
C LEU A 441 9.14 19.02 5.03
N ALA A 442 9.17 18.60 3.77
CA ALA A 442 8.46 19.27 2.70
C ALA A 442 8.07 18.31 1.58
N ASN A 443 7.20 18.77 0.69
CA ASN A 443 6.94 18.07 -0.57
C ASN A 443 8.12 18.28 -1.52
N ASN A 444 9.03 17.30 -1.59
CA ASN A 444 10.17 17.28 -2.51
C ASN A 444 9.90 16.38 -3.74
N GLY A 445 8.63 16.19 -4.09
CA GLY A 445 8.17 15.22 -5.09
C GLY A 445 7.76 13.87 -4.48
N GLY A 446 7.09 13.05 -5.29
CA GLY A 446 6.59 11.73 -4.87
C GLY A 446 5.28 11.77 -4.07
N PRO A 447 4.86 10.62 -3.51
CA PRO A 447 3.57 10.48 -2.82
C PRO A 447 3.56 11.04 -1.39
N THR A 448 4.73 11.25 -0.77
CA THR A 448 4.86 11.63 0.65
C THR A 448 5.98 12.65 0.86
N GLN A 449 5.89 13.44 1.93
CA GLN A 449 6.91 14.46 2.26
C GLN A 449 8.23 13.82 2.73
N THR A 450 9.36 14.46 2.42
CA THR A 450 10.71 13.98 2.78
C THR A 450 11.55 15.11 3.36
N HIS A 451 12.69 14.76 3.98
CA HIS A 451 13.77 15.70 4.28
C HIS A 451 14.82 15.63 3.16
N ALA A 452 14.91 16.66 2.31
CA ALA A 452 15.98 16.75 1.33
C ALA A 452 17.34 16.98 2.01
N LEU A 453 18.42 16.45 1.43
CA LEU A 453 19.77 16.73 1.90
C LEU A 453 20.21 18.14 1.50
N GLN A 454 20.90 18.83 2.41
CA GLN A 454 21.55 20.11 2.14
C GLN A 454 22.98 19.88 1.65
N ALA A 455 23.51 20.85 0.89
CA ALA A 455 24.91 20.84 0.47
C ALA A 455 25.83 20.72 1.71
N GLY A 456 26.80 19.80 1.66
CA GLY A 456 27.70 19.51 2.77
C GLY A 456 27.15 18.55 3.83
N SER A 457 25.94 17.99 3.64
CA SER A 457 25.44 16.91 4.51
C SER A 457 26.40 15.72 4.54
N ALA A 458 26.65 15.20 5.73
CA ALA A 458 27.44 14.00 5.94
C ALA A 458 26.77 12.72 5.37
N ALA A 459 25.48 12.78 5.01
CA ALA A 459 24.77 11.67 4.40
C ALA A 459 25.13 11.46 2.91
N ILE A 460 25.66 12.50 2.26
CA ILE A 460 25.86 12.52 0.81
C ILE A 460 26.93 11.50 0.37
N ASN A 461 26.57 10.60 -0.52
CA ASN A 461 27.40 9.58 -1.16
C ASN A 461 28.08 8.63 -0.16
N ARG A 462 27.39 8.33 0.94
CA ARG A 462 27.87 7.46 2.04
C ARG A 462 26.92 6.30 2.37
N GLY A 463 25.83 6.15 1.64
CA GLY A 463 24.83 5.10 1.84
C GLY A 463 25.19 3.76 1.22
N SER A 464 24.32 2.79 1.44
CA SER A 464 24.32 1.47 0.80
C SER A 464 22.90 1.07 0.41
N ASN A 465 22.76 0.13 -0.52
CA ASN A 465 21.45 -0.31 -1.04
C ASN A 465 21.31 -1.83 -0.93
N PRO A 466 21.21 -2.38 0.30
CA PRO A 466 21.21 -3.83 0.53
C PRO A 466 19.98 -4.53 -0.05
N ASN A 467 18.90 -3.79 -0.34
CA ASN A 467 17.66 -4.34 -0.90
C ASN A 467 17.47 -4.06 -2.39
N GLY A 468 18.48 -3.50 -3.08
CA GLY A 468 18.38 -3.23 -4.51
C GLY A 468 17.23 -2.28 -4.88
N LEU A 469 16.92 -1.31 -4.02
CA LEU A 469 15.91 -0.28 -4.28
C LEU A 469 16.25 0.45 -5.58
N THR A 470 15.28 0.61 -6.47
CA THR A 470 15.45 1.34 -7.73
C THR A 470 15.23 2.83 -7.56
N THR A 471 14.43 3.23 -6.57
CA THR A 471 14.08 4.62 -6.28
C THR A 471 14.27 4.94 -4.80
N ASP A 472 14.44 6.22 -4.48
CA ASP A 472 14.33 6.70 -3.10
C ASP A 472 12.85 6.80 -2.66
N GLN A 473 12.57 7.40 -1.48
CA GLN A 473 11.21 7.48 -0.93
C GLN A 473 10.20 8.11 -1.89
N ARG A 474 10.65 8.99 -2.79
CA ARG A 474 9.76 9.73 -3.71
C ARG A 474 9.22 8.85 -4.83
N GLY A 475 9.77 7.65 -5.02
CA GLY A 475 9.25 6.67 -5.97
C GLY A 475 9.67 6.94 -7.43
N PRO A 476 8.89 6.49 -8.43
CA PRO A 476 9.23 6.60 -9.85
C PRO A 476 9.66 8.02 -10.26
N GLY A 477 10.77 8.12 -11.00
CA GLY A 477 11.40 9.39 -11.38
C GLY A 477 12.53 9.85 -10.47
N PHE A 478 12.71 9.22 -9.30
CA PHE A 478 13.75 9.56 -8.33
C PHE A 478 14.63 8.35 -8.04
N ALA A 479 15.66 8.14 -8.88
CA ALA A 479 16.52 6.96 -8.80
C ALA A 479 17.26 6.89 -7.44
N ARG A 480 17.43 5.67 -6.91
CA ARG A 480 18.18 5.43 -5.67
C ARG A 480 19.70 5.51 -5.86
N VAL A 481 20.16 5.25 -7.07
CA VAL A 481 21.58 5.28 -7.41
C VAL A 481 21.79 6.36 -8.45
N ILE A 482 22.48 7.43 -8.06
CA ILE A 482 22.81 8.55 -8.94
C ILE A 482 24.33 8.56 -9.10
N ASN A 483 24.83 8.51 -10.34
CA ASN A 483 26.26 8.49 -10.63
C ASN A 483 27.06 7.38 -9.91
N GLY A 484 26.43 6.25 -9.63
CA GLY A 484 27.06 5.11 -8.96
C GLY A 484 27.20 5.26 -7.43
N THR A 485 26.67 6.34 -6.86
CA THR A 485 26.67 6.59 -5.42
C THR A 485 25.25 6.55 -4.85
N ILE A 486 25.17 6.39 -3.54
CA ILE A 486 23.94 6.30 -2.75
C ILE A 486 24.11 7.19 -1.53
N ASP A 487 23.06 7.90 -1.16
CA ASP A 487 23.00 8.68 0.07
C ASP A 487 22.46 7.85 1.24
N ILE A 488 22.90 8.21 2.46
CA ILE A 488 22.32 7.66 3.70
C ILE A 488 20.91 8.24 3.87
N GLY A 489 19.94 7.40 4.26
CA GLY A 489 18.57 7.82 4.58
C GLY A 489 17.56 7.61 3.45
N ALA A 490 16.40 8.26 3.59
CA ALA A 490 15.23 8.05 2.73
C ALA A 490 15.25 8.83 1.41
N PHE A 491 16.13 9.84 1.30
CA PHE A 491 16.21 10.75 0.17
C PHE A 491 17.56 10.61 -0.53
N GLU A 492 17.53 10.59 -1.86
CA GLU A 492 18.71 10.57 -2.73
C GLU A 492 18.88 11.95 -3.40
N SER A 493 20.03 12.57 -3.18
CA SER A 493 20.37 13.89 -3.72
C SER A 493 21.10 13.79 -5.05
N SER A 494 21.13 14.89 -5.79
CA SER A 494 21.93 15.01 -7.02
C SER A 494 23.33 15.57 -6.77
N PHE A 495 23.77 15.68 -5.51
CA PHE A 495 25.09 16.20 -5.19
C PHE A 495 26.17 15.23 -5.66
N LEU A 496 27.10 15.75 -6.46
CA LEU A 496 28.22 14.95 -6.94
C LEU A 496 29.12 14.57 -5.75
N PRO A 497 29.78 13.40 -5.81
CA PRO A 497 30.85 13.11 -4.86
C PRO A 497 31.84 14.25 -4.93
N ASN A 498 32.21 14.82 -3.77
CA ASN A 498 33.32 15.76 -3.68
C ASN A 498 34.55 15.04 -4.25
N SER A 499 34.82 15.27 -5.53
CA SER A 499 36.06 14.83 -6.13
C SER A 499 37.11 15.77 -5.54
N PRO A 500 38.10 15.27 -4.78
CA PRO A 500 39.24 16.11 -4.47
C PRO A 500 39.75 16.67 -5.80
N PRO A 501 40.08 17.97 -5.89
CA PRO A 501 40.58 18.54 -7.13
C PRO A 501 41.74 17.66 -7.61
N THR A 502 41.56 17.02 -8.76
CA THR A 502 42.64 16.24 -9.34
C THR A 502 43.72 17.22 -9.74
N THR A 503 44.99 16.86 -9.54
CA THR A 503 46.14 17.62 -10.07
C THR A 503 46.16 17.68 -11.61
N ALA A 504 45.20 17.05 -12.29
CA ALA A 504 44.93 17.18 -13.72
C ALA A 504 44.44 18.61 -14.05
N GLY A 505 45.39 19.53 -14.19
CA GLY A 505 45.19 20.97 -14.37
C GLY A 505 46.36 21.77 -13.81
N ILE A 506 47.10 21.21 -12.85
CA ILE A 506 48.33 21.78 -12.28
C ILE A 506 49.56 21.29 -13.05
N ALA A 507 49.48 21.29 -14.38
CA ALA A 507 50.68 21.20 -15.21
C ALA A 507 51.16 22.63 -15.46
N ASN A 508 52.35 22.98 -14.95
CA ASN A 508 53.09 24.23 -15.15
C ASN A 508 52.99 25.32 -14.07
N VAL A 509 53.02 24.97 -12.77
CA VAL A 509 53.55 25.92 -11.77
C VAL A 509 55.05 25.67 -11.64
N THR A 510 55.86 26.31 -12.49
CA THR A 510 57.30 26.45 -12.25
C THR A 510 57.50 27.44 -11.12
N VAL A 511 57.95 26.95 -9.97
CA VAL A 511 58.45 27.79 -8.89
C VAL A 511 59.77 28.39 -9.36
N ASN A 512 59.84 29.72 -9.50
CA ASN A 512 61.09 30.43 -9.71
C ASN A 512 61.72 30.68 -8.34
N GLU A 513 62.71 29.87 -7.97
CA GLU A 513 63.44 29.95 -6.70
C GLU A 513 64.22 31.28 -6.53
N ASP A 514 64.39 32.07 -7.61
CA ASP A 514 65.08 33.36 -7.58
C ASP A 514 64.14 34.58 -7.49
N ALA A 515 62.82 34.39 -7.38
CA ALA A 515 61.87 35.49 -7.22
C ALA A 515 61.77 35.94 -5.74
N PRO A 516 61.69 37.26 -5.44
CA PRO A 516 61.49 37.74 -4.08
C PRO A 516 60.19 37.17 -3.51
N ALA A 517 60.20 36.74 -2.24
CA ALA A 517 59.10 36.02 -1.59
C ALA A 517 57.74 36.72 -1.76
N THR A 518 56.97 36.31 -2.76
CA THR A 518 55.55 36.61 -2.88
C THR A 518 54.78 35.48 -2.22
N VAL A 519 53.98 35.82 -1.21
CA VAL A 519 52.98 34.91 -0.62
C VAL A 519 52.01 34.51 -1.72
N ILE A 520 52.07 33.24 -2.15
CA ILE A 520 51.05 32.66 -3.03
C ILE A 520 49.85 32.34 -2.12
N ASN A 521 48.79 33.13 -2.25
CA ASN A 521 47.53 32.87 -1.56
C ASN A 521 46.82 31.71 -2.27
N LEU A 522 47.01 30.49 -1.77
CA LEU A 522 46.38 29.29 -2.31
C LEU A 522 44.85 29.35 -2.32
N PHE A 523 44.21 30.22 -1.53
CA PHE A 523 42.76 30.34 -1.49
C PHE A 523 42.15 30.94 -2.77
N ASP A 524 42.87 31.82 -3.49
CA ASP A 524 42.35 32.43 -4.72
C ASP A 524 42.40 31.47 -5.93
N ALA A 525 43.12 30.35 -5.80
CA ALA A 525 43.20 29.32 -6.85
C ALA A 525 42.03 28.31 -6.84
N PHE A 526 41.16 28.37 -5.82
CA PHE A 526 40.03 27.44 -5.64
C PHE A 526 38.65 28.12 -5.73
N ALA A 527 38.58 29.36 -6.23
CA ALA A 527 37.34 30.13 -6.24
C ALA A 527 36.38 29.82 -7.41
N ASP A 528 36.80 29.03 -8.40
CA ASP A 528 35.94 28.56 -9.49
C ASP A 528 36.10 27.04 -9.68
N ALA A 529 35.36 26.24 -8.90
CA ALA A 529 35.07 24.83 -9.19
C ALA A 529 33.79 24.39 -8.46
#